data_AF-A0A9W6BWB0-F1
#
_entry.id   AF-A0A9W6BWB0-F1
#
_cell.length_a   1.000
_cell.length_b   1.000
_cell.length_c   1.000
_cell.angle_alpha   90.00
_cell.angle_beta   90.00
_cell.angle_gamma   90.00
#
_symmetry.space_group_name_H-M   'P 1'
#
loop_
_entity.id
_entity.type
_entity.pdbx_description
1 polymer ?
#
loop_
_entity_poly.entity_id
_entity_poly.type
_entity_poly.pdbx_seq_one_letter_code
_entity_poly.pdbx_strand_id
1 'polypeptide(L)'
;MKLKGRLTEHGARLLWKNFLPTIEKFGKTCQVLLGTDEVHFVQTSLNTDGVHVTARFATETLFDPDSYRCQSKHFNLIAFQVEVGLLLRVLKGAAATNADLVDVKLTMRQVAGPAGEPHSKPFLSFTATGASTTVVQDVPISKPYTASEVQSLVGAKDGGSFCPAYVDVVPALGAAQAIVDRLKAVDDTAMLAIGRGGDAHVLVQTSSVALGAQLRDLPVYPHTAYDPEAADRSKSVSDQLQGLLDSGKAVSVHIQLKQLSRVLHASLFTEPAQVLCGISEGGGHVHIMHVFRDPHREDAYDDNVTLTFKLPVRDG
;
A
#
# COMPACT_ATOMS: atom_id res chain seq x y z
N MET A 1 -26.84 -5.21 5.80
CA MET A 1 -25.53 -4.74 6.32
C MET A 1 -25.75 -3.41 7.02
N LYS A 2 -25.08 -3.19 8.16
CA LYS A 2 -25.09 -1.92 8.89
C LYS A 2 -23.64 -1.55 9.18
N LEU A 3 -23.28 -0.32 8.84
CA LEU A 3 -22.01 0.29 9.21
C LEU A 3 -22.32 1.64 9.84
N LYS A 4 -21.75 1.88 11.01
CA LYS A 4 -21.68 3.20 11.65
C LYS A 4 -20.35 3.28 12.38
N GLY A 5 -19.71 4.44 12.34
CA GLY A 5 -18.53 4.72 13.16
C GLY A 5 -18.24 6.21 13.15
N ARG A 6 -17.55 6.68 14.18
CA ARG A 6 -16.99 8.02 14.25
C ARG A 6 -15.51 7.91 14.01
N LEU A 7 -14.99 8.65 13.03
CA LEU A 7 -13.55 8.70 12.79
C LEU A 7 -12.87 9.43 13.95
N THR A 8 -11.73 8.91 14.40
CA THR A 8 -10.83 9.66 15.28
C THR A 8 -10.15 10.77 14.47
N GLU A 9 -9.71 11.85 15.14
CA GLU A 9 -8.97 12.92 14.46
C GLU A 9 -7.68 12.38 13.81
N HIS A 10 -7.01 11.45 14.48
CA HIS A 10 -5.84 10.75 13.96
C HIS A 10 -6.20 9.91 12.72
N GLY A 11 -7.21 9.04 12.82
CA GLY A 11 -7.65 8.17 11.74
C GLY A 11 -8.10 8.92 10.49
N ALA A 12 -8.88 9.99 10.66
CA ALA A 12 -9.28 10.85 9.54
C ALA A 12 -8.05 11.45 8.84
N ARG A 13 -7.11 12.01 9.63
CA ARG A 13 -5.86 12.62 9.13
C ARG A 13 -4.97 11.62 8.40
N LEU A 14 -4.80 10.44 8.98
CA LEU A 14 -4.03 9.35 8.41
C LEU A 14 -4.58 8.99 7.01
N LEU A 15 -5.90 8.84 6.90
CA LEU A 15 -6.55 8.55 5.63
C LEU A 15 -6.38 9.68 4.60
N TRP A 16 -6.76 10.92 4.91
CA TRP A 16 -6.78 11.99 3.90
C TRP A 16 -5.40 12.54 3.56
N LYS A 17 -4.46 12.55 4.50
CA LYS A 17 -3.13 13.14 4.31
C LYS A 17 -2.13 12.15 3.71
N ASN A 18 -2.16 10.89 4.12
CA ASN A 18 -1.12 9.91 3.77
C ASN A 18 -1.63 8.82 2.83
N PHE A 19 -2.70 8.12 3.21
CA PHE A 19 -3.07 6.87 2.55
C PHE A 19 -3.92 7.04 1.29
N LEU A 20 -5.02 7.79 1.35
CA LEU A 20 -5.89 8.00 0.18
C LEU A 20 -5.18 8.69 -0.98
N PRO A 21 -4.34 9.74 -0.77
CA PRO A 21 -3.54 10.31 -1.86
C PRO A 21 -2.56 9.29 -2.45
N THR A 22 -2.01 8.41 -1.61
CA THR A 22 -1.11 7.34 -2.09
C THR A 22 -1.85 6.33 -2.93
N ILE A 23 -2.99 5.81 -2.47
CA ILE A 23 -3.84 4.85 -3.18
C ILE A 23 -4.33 5.45 -4.51
N GLU A 24 -4.69 6.74 -4.53
CA GLU A 24 -5.15 7.44 -5.74
C GLU A 24 -4.07 7.48 -6.85
N LYS A 25 -2.78 7.55 -6.49
CA LYS A 25 -1.67 7.49 -7.46
C LYS A 25 -1.61 6.16 -8.22
N PHE A 26 -2.12 5.08 -7.65
CA PHE A 26 -2.10 3.77 -8.30
C PHE A 26 -3.38 3.50 -9.08
N GLY A 27 -4.54 3.87 -8.53
CA GLY A 27 -5.82 3.65 -9.21
C GLY A 27 -6.92 4.58 -8.72
N LYS A 28 -7.85 4.90 -9.62
CA LYS A 28 -9.00 5.79 -9.32
C LYS A 28 -10.00 5.17 -8.35
N THR A 29 -10.04 3.85 -8.28
CA THR A 29 -10.96 3.10 -7.42
C THR A 29 -10.19 2.09 -6.58
N CYS A 30 -10.75 1.73 -5.43
CA CYS A 30 -10.23 0.67 -4.57
C CYS A 30 -11.38 -0.15 -4.00
N GLN A 31 -11.06 -1.39 -3.62
CA GLN A 31 -11.92 -2.22 -2.80
C GLN A 31 -11.73 -1.85 -1.33
N VAL A 32 -12.83 -1.66 -0.61
CA VAL A 32 -12.81 -1.45 0.83
C VAL A 32 -13.39 -2.69 1.48
N LEU A 33 -12.66 -3.27 2.43
CA LEU A 33 -13.13 -4.36 3.28
C LEU A 33 -13.19 -3.86 4.72
N LEU A 34 -14.38 -3.85 5.29
CA LEU A 34 -14.65 -3.43 6.67
C LEU A 34 -14.97 -4.68 7.49
N GLY A 35 -14.20 -4.93 8.54
CA GLY A 35 -14.46 -5.95 9.55
C GLY A 35 -14.70 -5.34 10.93
N THR A 36 -14.75 -6.20 11.95
CA THR A 36 -14.83 -5.76 13.36
C THR A 36 -13.51 -5.18 13.83
N ASP A 37 -12.40 -5.82 13.47
CA ASP A 37 -11.08 -5.53 14.03
C ASP A 37 -10.19 -4.76 13.07
N GLU A 38 -10.44 -4.88 11.77
CA GLU A 38 -9.59 -4.29 10.73
C GLU A 38 -10.40 -3.71 9.56
N VAL A 39 -9.82 -2.66 8.96
CA VAL A 39 -10.26 -2.05 7.71
C VAL A 39 -9.15 -2.14 6.69
N HIS A 40 -9.49 -2.58 5.48
CA HIS A 40 -8.54 -2.69 4.39
C HIS A 40 -8.96 -1.87 3.18
N PHE A 41 -7.99 -1.22 2.55
CA PHE A 41 -8.10 -0.68 1.21
C PHE A 41 -7.21 -1.51 0.30
N VAL A 42 -7.80 -2.11 -0.73
CA VAL A 42 -7.12 -3.01 -1.65
C VAL A 42 -7.26 -2.46 -3.06
N GLN A 43 -6.19 -2.51 -3.82
CA GLN A 43 -6.22 -2.33 -5.26
C GLN A 43 -5.47 -3.48 -5.90
N THR A 44 -6.18 -4.24 -6.74
CA THR A 44 -5.60 -5.37 -7.45
C THR A 44 -4.90 -4.92 -8.72
N SER A 45 -4.02 -5.78 -9.23
CA SER A 45 -3.21 -5.57 -10.44
C SER A 45 -3.99 -5.13 -11.68
N LEU A 46 -5.28 -5.45 -11.74
CA LEU A 46 -6.19 -5.07 -12.84
C LEU A 46 -6.36 -3.55 -12.98
N ASN A 47 -6.28 -2.80 -11.87
CA ASN A 47 -6.64 -1.37 -11.84
C ASN A 47 -5.44 -0.44 -11.63
N THR A 48 -4.23 -1.00 -11.51
CA THR A 48 -3.04 -0.33 -10.96
C THR A 48 -1.79 -0.54 -11.80
N ASP A 49 -1.96 -0.80 -13.10
CA ASP A 49 -0.84 -1.05 -14.01
C ASP A 49 0.01 -2.23 -13.49
N GLY A 50 -0.62 -3.26 -12.90
CA GLY A 50 0.02 -4.46 -12.37
C GLY A 50 0.32 -4.46 -10.86
N VAL A 51 0.41 -3.31 -10.19
CA VAL A 51 0.85 -3.25 -8.77
C VAL A 51 -0.28 -3.58 -7.80
N HIS A 52 -0.16 -4.63 -6.99
CA HIS A 52 -1.12 -4.85 -5.92
C HIS A 52 -0.82 -3.89 -4.75
N VAL A 53 -1.79 -3.08 -4.33
CA VAL A 53 -1.67 -2.19 -3.17
C VAL A 53 -2.62 -2.64 -2.07
N THR A 54 -2.14 -2.83 -0.85
CA THR A 54 -2.98 -3.10 0.32
C THR A 54 -2.59 -2.22 1.49
N ALA A 55 -3.54 -1.40 1.95
CA ALA A 55 -3.44 -0.69 3.22
C ALA A 55 -4.35 -1.38 4.25
N ARG A 56 -3.83 -1.63 5.45
CA ARG A 56 -4.58 -2.21 6.57
C ARG A 56 -4.48 -1.29 7.77
N PHE A 57 -5.60 -1.12 8.44
CA PHE A 57 -5.73 -0.37 9.68
C PHE A 57 -6.47 -1.22 10.70
N ALA A 58 -6.04 -1.21 11.96
CA ALA A 58 -6.91 -1.61 13.05
C ALA A 58 -8.11 -0.67 13.09
N THR A 59 -9.29 -1.21 13.40
CA THR A 59 -10.53 -0.43 13.48
C THR A 59 -10.38 0.71 14.50
N GLU A 60 -9.74 0.46 15.64
CA GLU A 60 -9.51 1.45 16.70
C GLU A 60 -8.58 2.60 16.29
N THR A 61 -7.69 2.38 15.32
CA THR A 61 -6.87 3.46 14.75
C THR A 61 -7.74 4.45 13.95
N LEU A 62 -8.71 3.93 13.21
CA LEU A 62 -9.56 4.75 12.36
C LEU A 62 -10.77 5.33 13.10
N PHE A 63 -11.37 4.56 13.99
CA PHE A 63 -12.67 4.85 14.60
C PHE A 63 -12.64 4.83 16.12
N ASP A 64 -13.47 5.69 16.72
CA ASP A 64 -13.79 5.63 18.14
C ASP A 64 -14.44 4.25 18.46
N PRO A 65 -13.84 3.44 19.34
CA PRO A 65 -14.29 2.08 19.65
C PRO A 65 -15.74 2.00 20.14
N ASP A 66 -16.23 3.02 20.84
CA ASP A 66 -17.59 3.05 21.39
C ASP A 66 -18.64 3.30 20.29
N SER A 67 -18.21 3.93 19.21
CA SER A 67 -19.06 4.32 18.09
C SER A 67 -19.12 3.28 16.97
N TYR A 68 -18.06 2.47 16.81
CA TYR A 68 -17.89 1.62 15.65
C TYR A 68 -18.77 0.37 15.73
N ARG A 69 -19.53 0.14 14.66
CA ARG A 69 -20.42 -1.01 14.49
C ARG A 69 -20.39 -1.45 13.03
N CYS A 70 -19.84 -2.64 12.78
CA CYS A 70 -19.92 -3.33 11.51
C CYS A 70 -20.75 -4.61 11.67
N GLN A 71 -21.87 -4.73 10.93
CA GLN A 71 -22.74 -5.91 10.98
C GLN A 71 -23.12 -6.37 9.58
N SER A 72 -22.83 -7.63 9.29
CA SER A 72 -23.10 -8.28 8.01
C SER A 72 -23.40 -9.76 8.21
N LYS A 73 -24.19 -10.35 7.31
CA LYS A 73 -24.54 -11.78 7.37
C LYS A 73 -23.35 -12.70 7.13
N HIS A 74 -22.31 -12.20 6.47
CA HIS A 74 -21.12 -12.97 6.12
C HIS A 74 -19.95 -12.53 7.01
N PHE A 75 -19.77 -13.21 8.14
CA PHE A 75 -18.68 -12.99 9.10
C PHE A 75 -18.48 -11.53 9.57
N ASN A 76 -19.56 -10.73 9.61
CA ASN A 76 -19.48 -9.28 9.87
C ASN A 76 -18.53 -8.51 8.94
N LEU A 77 -18.29 -9.03 7.74
CA LEU A 77 -17.52 -8.36 6.70
C LEU A 77 -18.45 -7.61 5.74
N ILE A 78 -18.10 -6.37 5.45
CA ILE A 78 -18.74 -5.56 4.42
C ILE A 78 -17.66 -5.19 3.41
N ALA A 79 -17.87 -5.52 2.14
CA ALA A 79 -16.98 -5.13 1.07
C ALA A 79 -17.71 -4.44 -0.08
N PHE A 80 -17.06 -3.45 -0.67
CA PHE A 80 -17.54 -2.70 -1.83
C PHE A 80 -16.38 -1.99 -2.53
N GLN A 81 -16.66 -1.42 -3.69
CA GLN A 81 -15.71 -0.58 -4.43
C GLN A 81 -16.07 0.90 -4.30
N VAL A 82 -15.08 1.76 -4.08
CA VAL A 82 -15.26 3.21 -3.97
C VAL A 82 -14.29 3.95 -4.90
N GLU A 83 -14.69 5.14 -5.35
CA GLU A 83 -13.78 6.07 -6.02
C GLU A 83 -12.95 6.82 -4.97
N VAL A 84 -11.62 6.67 -5.06
CA VAL A 84 -10.68 7.14 -4.05
C VAL A 84 -10.73 8.67 -3.92
N GLY A 85 -10.81 9.37 -5.06
CA GLY A 85 -10.86 10.83 -5.10
C GLY A 85 -12.12 11.41 -4.45
N LEU A 86 -13.26 10.70 -4.48
CA LEU A 86 -14.46 11.12 -3.77
C LEU A 86 -14.29 11.02 -2.26
N LEU A 87 -13.75 9.89 -1.78
CA LEU A 87 -13.49 9.68 -0.36
C LEU A 87 -12.46 10.69 0.17
N LEU A 88 -11.37 10.92 -0.58
CA LEU A 88 -10.35 11.91 -0.26
C LEU A 88 -10.95 13.32 -0.17
N ARG A 89 -11.79 13.70 -1.13
CA ARG A 89 -12.44 15.03 -1.14
C ARG A 89 -13.30 15.24 0.10
N VAL A 90 -14.06 14.22 0.51
CA VAL A 90 -14.93 14.32 1.68
C VAL A 90 -14.12 14.52 2.97
N LEU A 91 -13.10 13.70 3.20
CA LEU A 91 -12.28 13.81 4.41
C LEU A 91 -11.43 15.09 4.43
N LYS A 92 -10.90 15.50 3.27
CA LYS A 92 -10.18 16.78 3.15
C LYS A 92 -11.12 17.97 3.37
N GLY A 93 -12.36 17.88 2.91
CA GLY A 93 -13.40 18.89 3.17
C GLY A 93 -13.72 19.03 4.65
N ALA A 94 -13.92 17.90 5.35
CA ALA A 94 -14.14 17.90 6.80
C ALA A 94 -12.96 18.51 7.58
N ALA A 95 -11.73 18.21 7.17
CA ALA A 95 -10.53 18.81 7.75
C ALA A 95 -10.45 20.33 7.49
N ALA A 96 -10.79 20.79 6.28
CA ALA A 96 -10.77 22.21 5.92
C ALA A 96 -11.82 23.03 6.69
N THR A 97 -12.93 22.41 7.12
CA THR A 97 -13.94 23.06 7.96
C THR A 97 -13.62 23.01 9.45
N ASN A 98 -12.45 22.48 9.86
CA ASN A 98 -12.10 22.20 11.25
C ASN A 98 -13.24 21.45 11.97
N ALA A 99 -13.77 20.40 11.34
CA ALA A 99 -14.81 19.59 11.95
C ALA A 99 -14.27 18.90 13.20
N ASP A 100 -14.97 19.06 14.32
CA ASP A 100 -14.63 18.42 15.60
C ASP A 100 -14.89 16.92 15.53
N LEU A 101 -15.91 16.51 14.77
CA LEU A 101 -16.37 15.12 14.67
C LEU A 101 -16.68 14.79 13.20
N VAL A 102 -16.32 13.58 12.79
CA VAL A 102 -16.69 13.02 11.47
C VAL A 102 -17.33 11.66 11.67
N ASP A 103 -18.66 11.60 11.59
CA ASP A 103 -19.41 10.34 11.62
C ASP A 103 -19.54 9.78 10.21
N VAL A 104 -19.34 8.47 10.04
CA VAL A 104 -19.60 7.72 8.80
C VAL A 104 -20.71 6.70 9.02
N LYS A 105 -21.62 6.59 8.05
CA LYS A 105 -22.69 5.60 8.07
C LYS A 105 -22.98 5.07 6.68
N LEU A 106 -23.19 3.76 6.57
CA LEU A 106 -23.74 3.17 5.35
C LEU A 106 -25.25 3.42 5.31
N THR A 107 -25.71 4.09 4.26
CA THR A 107 -27.12 4.47 4.06
C THR A 107 -27.61 4.06 2.66
N MET A 108 -28.92 3.84 2.51
CA MET A 108 -29.56 3.66 1.21
C MET A 108 -30.25 4.96 0.83
N ARG A 109 -30.01 5.47 -0.38
CA ARG A 109 -30.64 6.70 -0.89
C ARG A 109 -31.36 6.42 -2.20
N GLN A 110 -32.45 7.14 -2.43
CA GLN A 110 -33.17 7.10 -3.70
C GLN A 110 -32.46 8.02 -4.70
N VAL A 111 -32.14 7.49 -5.88
CA VAL A 111 -31.46 8.21 -6.95
C VAL A 111 -32.29 8.04 -8.22
N ALA A 112 -32.48 9.12 -8.98
CA ALA A 112 -33.14 9.04 -10.27
C ALA A 112 -32.33 8.16 -11.24
N GLY A 113 -32.98 7.17 -11.84
CA GLY A 113 -32.42 6.35 -12.91
C GLY A 113 -32.35 7.12 -14.23
N PRO A 114 -31.71 6.55 -15.27
CA PRO A 114 -31.61 7.16 -16.59
C PRO A 114 -32.98 7.48 -17.22
N ALA A 115 -34.01 6.68 -16.89
CA ALA A 115 -35.39 6.85 -17.33
C ALA A 115 -36.28 7.60 -16.31
N GLY A 116 -35.70 8.22 -15.28
CA GLY A 116 -36.43 8.95 -14.23
C GLY A 116 -37.00 8.10 -13.10
N GLU A 117 -36.95 6.77 -13.20
CA GLU A 117 -37.44 5.87 -12.16
C GLU A 117 -36.54 5.92 -10.90
N PRO A 118 -37.11 5.99 -9.68
CA PRO A 118 -36.33 6.01 -8.44
C PRO A 118 -35.68 4.66 -8.17
N HIS A 119 -34.35 4.65 -8.04
CA HIS A 119 -33.55 3.48 -7.70
C HIS A 119 -32.88 3.67 -6.35
N SER A 120 -32.98 2.67 -5.47
CA SER A 120 -32.27 2.68 -4.20
C SER A 120 -30.80 2.28 -4.41
N LYS A 121 -29.87 3.17 -4.05
CA LYS A 121 -28.43 2.93 -4.14
C LYS A 121 -27.75 3.14 -2.78
N PRO A 122 -26.73 2.34 -2.45
CA PRO A 122 -25.97 2.49 -1.20
C PRO A 122 -24.93 3.63 -1.28
N PHE A 123 -24.76 4.35 -0.18
CA PHE A 123 -23.80 5.44 -0.01
C PHE A 123 -23.11 5.34 1.36
N LEU A 124 -21.83 5.72 1.40
CA LEU A 124 -21.19 6.14 2.65
C LEU A 124 -21.55 7.60 2.88
N SER A 125 -22.35 7.85 3.91
CA SER A 125 -22.72 9.20 4.33
C SER A 125 -21.76 9.66 5.42
N PHE A 126 -21.10 10.77 5.18
CA PHE A 126 -20.19 11.43 6.12
C PHE A 126 -20.88 12.68 6.67
N THR A 127 -20.98 12.76 7.98
CA THR A 127 -21.47 13.94 8.69
C THR A 127 -20.30 14.55 9.43
N ALA A 128 -19.81 15.67 8.93
CA ALA A 128 -18.78 16.47 9.58
C ALA A 128 -19.45 17.58 10.39
N THR A 129 -19.24 17.60 11.70
CA THR A 129 -19.82 18.59 12.62
C THR A 129 -18.69 19.41 13.23
N GLY A 130 -18.72 20.73 13.02
CA GLY A 130 -17.86 21.69 13.70
C GLY A 130 -18.67 22.69 14.51
N ALA A 131 -17.99 23.69 15.09
CA ALA A 131 -18.55 24.65 16.05
C ALA A 131 -19.83 25.38 15.58
N SER A 132 -19.96 25.70 14.29
CA SER A 132 -21.08 26.47 13.74
C SER A 132 -21.78 25.84 12.53
N THR A 133 -21.24 24.75 11.99
CA THR A 133 -21.74 24.14 10.75
C THR A 133 -21.70 22.62 10.82
N THR A 134 -22.70 21.99 10.21
CA THR A 134 -22.71 20.54 9.96
C THR A 134 -22.84 20.32 8.46
N VAL A 135 -21.91 19.53 7.91
CA VAL A 135 -21.84 19.23 6.48
C VAL A 135 -22.08 17.74 6.30
N VAL A 136 -23.07 17.39 5.48
CA VAL A 136 -23.35 16.01 5.09
C VAL A 136 -22.92 15.80 3.66
N GLN A 137 -22.04 14.83 3.43
CA GLN A 137 -21.55 14.45 2.10
C GLN A 137 -21.71 12.96 1.90
N ASP A 138 -22.24 12.57 0.75
CA ASP A 138 -22.46 11.18 0.40
C ASP A 138 -21.47 10.73 -0.68
N VAL A 139 -20.78 9.63 -0.41
CA VAL A 139 -19.92 8.95 -1.37
C VAL A 139 -20.65 7.71 -1.89
N PRO A 140 -20.98 7.63 -3.19
CA PRO A 140 -21.60 6.43 -3.75
C PRO A 140 -20.65 5.25 -3.60
N ILE A 141 -21.17 4.12 -3.12
CA ILE A 141 -20.42 2.86 -3.18
C ILE A 141 -20.89 2.08 -4.40
N SER A 142 -19.93 1.59 -5.16
CA SER A 142 -20.17 0.74 -6.31
C SER A 142 -19.98 -0.72 -5.90
N LYS A 143 -20.75 -1.61 -6.55
CA LYS A 143 -20.65 -3.07 -6.41
C LYS A 143 -20.55 -3.52 -4.94
N PRO A 144 -21.63 -3.56 -4.15
CA PRO A 144 -21.61 -4.28 -2.87
C PRO A 144 -21.30 -5.75 -3.13
N TYR A 145 -20.30 -6.30 -2.44
CA TYR A 145 -19.74 -7.62 -2.76
C TYR A 145 -20.67 -8.72 -2.24
N THR A 146 -20.82 -9.77 -3.04
CA THR A 146 -21.40 -11.05 -2.63
C THR A 146 -20.47 -11.78 -1.65
N ALA A 147 -20.99 -12.80 -0.97
CA ALA A 147 -20.19 -13.59 -0.02
C ALA A 147 -18.93 -14.22 -0.66
N SER A 148 -19.05 -14.75 -1.88
CA SER A 148 -17.91 -15.31 -2.61
C SER A 148 -16.90 -14.23 -3.00
N GLU A 149 -17.35 -13.05 -3.43
CA GLU A 149 -16.46 -11.93 -3.74
C GLU A 149 -15.75 -11.40 -2.49
N VAL A 150 -16.43 -11.40 -1.32
CA VAL A 150 -15.79 -11.07 -0.04
C VAL A 150 -14.68 -12.08 0.28
N GLN A 151 -14.93 -13.38 0.13
CA GLN A 151 -13.90 -14.41 0.33
C GLN A 151 -12.71 -14.25 -0.63
N SER A 152 -12.98 -13.98 -1.91
CA SER A 152 -11.93 -13.69 -2.89
C SER A 152 -11.11 -12.46 -2.49
N LEU A 153 -11.75 -11.40 -1.97
CA LEU A 153 -11.06 -10.20 -1.49
C LEU A 153 -10.24 -10.48 -0.23
N VAL A 154 -10.74 -11.32 0.68
CA VAL A 154 -9.99 -11.78 1.87
C VAL A 154 -8.77 -12.59 1.47
N GLY A 155 -8.86 -13.47 0.46
CA GLY A 155 -7.69 -14.15 -0.07
C GLY A 155 -6.72 -13.20 -0.79
N ALA A 156 -7.24 -12.19 -1.48
CA ALA A 156 -6.41 -11.22 -2.20
C ALA A 156 -5.66 -10.26 -1.28
N LYS A 157 -6.27 -9.86 -0.15
CA LYS A 157 -5.65 -8.93 0.81
C LYS A 157 -4.55 -9.56 1.65
N ASP A 158 -4.41 -10.90 1.67
CA ASP A 158 -3.39 -11.56 2.47
C ASP A 158 -2.00 -11.18 1.95
N GLY A 159 -1.48 -10.11 2.57
CA GLY A 159 -0.11 -9.62 2.46
C GLY A 159 0.91 -10.55 3.13
N GLY A 160 0.46 -11.66 3.72
CA GLY A 160 1.28 -12.61 4.48
C GLY A 160 2.25 -13.47 3.68
N SER A 161 2.41 -13.23 2.37
CA SER A 161 3.51 -13.83 1.60
C SER A 161 4.80 -13.08 1.91
N PHE A 162 5.30 -13.23 3.13
CA PHE A 162 6.56 -12.62 3.52
C PHE A 162 7.70 -13.19 2.66
N CYS A 163 8.64 -12.32 2.30
CA CYS A 163 9.86 -12.73 1.63
C CYS A 163 10.82 -13.41 2.62
N PRO A 164 11.66 -14.35 2.15
CA PRO A 164 12.68 -14.98 2.99
C PRO A 164 13.69 -13.98 3.58
N ALA A 165 13.93 -12.89 2.85
CA ALA A 165 14.78 -11.79 3.27
C ALA A 165 14.26 -10.47 2.68
N TYR A 166 14.50 -9.39 3.42
CA TYR A 166 14.23 -8.01 3.04
C TYR A 166 15.46 -7.16 3.29
N VAL A 167 15.63 -6.13 2.48
CA VAL A 167 16.50 -4.98 2.80
C VAL A 167 15.63 -3.79 3.17
N ASP A 168 15.99 -3.07 4.23
CA ASP A 168 15.36 -1.81 4.58
C ASP A 168 15.97 -0.69 3.74
N VAL A 169 15.19 -0.15 2.81
CA VAL A 169 15.68 0.85 1.86
C VAL A 169 15.58 2.29 2.39
N VAL A 170 15.02 2.51 3.59
CA VAL A 170 14.89 3.87 4.18
C VAL A 170 16.22 4.66 4.17
N PRO A 171 17.37 4.09 4.60
CA PRO A 171 18.64 4.83 4.62
C PRO A 171 19.08 5.36 3.25
N ALA A 172 18.61 4.73 2.17
CA ALA A 172 18.98 5.08 0.81
C ALA A 172 17.77 5.45 -0.07
N LEU A 173 16.60 5.75 0.53
CA LEU A 173 15.34 5.84 -0.21
C LEU A 173 15.35 6.93 -1.29
N GLY A 174 15.88 8.12 -0.95
CA GLY A 174 16.04 9.21 -1.92
C GLY A 174 17.01 8.87 -3.06
N ALA A 175 18.11 8.17 -2.74
CA ALA A 175 19.06 7.71 -3.74
C ALA A 175 18.45 6.62 -4.65
N ALA A 176 17.71 5.67 -4.07
CA ALA A 176 16.98 4.64 -4.78
C ALA A 176 15.99 5.24 -5.79
N GLN A 177 15.19 6.23 -5.37
CA GLN A 177 14.28 6.96 -6.26
C GLN A 177 15.04 7.61 -7.42
N ALA A 178 16.11 8.36 -7.11
CA ALA A 178 16.89 9.05 -8.13
C ALA A 178 17.56 8.10 -9.13
N ILE A 179 18.05 6.94 -8.67
CA ILE A 179 18.61 5.88 -9.51
C ILE A 179 17.54 5.33 -10.45
N VAL A 180 16.39 4.93 -9.89
CA VAL A 180 15.29 4.35 -10.68
C VAL A 180 14.78 5.34 -11.73
N ASP A 181 14.67 6.62 -11.40
CA ASP A 181 14.24 7.64 -12.37
C ASP A 181 15.23 7.87 -13.51
N ARG A 182 16.54 7.73 -13.24
CA ARG A 182 17.57 7.78 -14.29
C ARG A 182 17.55 6.53 -15.16
N LEU A 183 17.45 5.35 -14.55
CA LEU A 183 17.44 4.07 -15.27
C LEU A 183 16.18 3.93 -16.14
N LYS A 184 15.04 4.45 -15.70
CA LYS A 184 13.78 4.48 -16.46
C LYS A 184 13.87 5.27 -17.78
N ALA A 185 14.87 6.16 -17.92
CA ALA A 185 15.13 6.85 -19.17
C ALA A 185 15.90 5.99 -20.19
N VAL A 186 16.45 4.85 -19.76
CA VAL A 186 17.24 3.93 -20.57
C VAL A 186 16.40 2.75 -21.05
N ASP A 187 15.63 2.13 -20.14
CA ASP A 187 14.69 1.05 -20.42
C ASP A 187 13.51 1.09 -19.43
N ASP A 188 12.39 0.50 -19.78
CA ASP A 188 11.22 0.39 -18.91
C ASP A 188 11.35 -0.74 -17.88
N THR A 189 12.25 -1.70 -18.13
CA THR A 189 12.48 -2.89 -17.33
C THR A 189 13.90 -2.94 -16.77
N ALA A 190 14.03 -3.52 -15.58
CA ALA A 190 15.33 -3.75 -14.95
C ALA A 190 15.33 -5.04 -14.16
N MET A 191 16.51 -5.66 -14.08
CA MET A 191 16.79 -6.66 -13.07
C MET A 191 16.96 -5.96 -11.72
N LEU A 192 16.12 -6.32 -10.76
CA LEU A 192 16.31 -6.01 -9.34
C LEU A 192 16.92 -7.25 -8.67
N ALA A 193 18.03 -7.07 -7.98
CA ALA A 193 18.62 -8.13 -7.15
C ALA A 193 18.77 -7.66 -5.70
N ILE A 194 18.47 -8.55 -4.76
CA ILE A 194 18.58 -8.31 -3.32
C ILE A 194 19.50 -9.36 -2.72
N GLY A 195 20.59 -8.91 -2.10
CA GLY A 195 21.60 -9.75 -1.47
C GLY A 195 21.47 -9.78 0.05
N ARG A 196 21.77 -10.94 0.65
CA ARG A 196 21.77 -11.15 2.11
C ARG A 196 22.84 -10.36 2.86
N GLY A 197 23.80 -9.77 2.15
CA GLY A 197 24.81 -8.87 2.70
C GLY A 197 24.35 -7.41 2.88
N GLY A 198 23.09 -7.09 2.57
CA GLY A 198 22.58 -5.71 2.65
C GLY A 198 22.81 -4.89 1.39
N ASP A 199 22.95 -5.56 0.24
CA ASP A 199 23.08 -4.91 -1.06
C ASP A 199 21.79 -5.05 -1.86
N ALA A 200 21.38 -3.97 -2.53
CA ALA A 200 20.35 -3.99 -3.56
C ALA A 200 20.92 -3.47 -4.88
N HIS A 201 20.70 -4.21 -5.95
CA HIS A 201 21.19 -3.87 -7.28
C HIS A 201 20.00 -3.62 -8.22
N VAL A 202 20.09 -2.57 -9.02
CA VAL A 202 19.15 -2.31 -10.12
C VAL A 202 19.97 -2.21 -11.39
N LEU A 203 19.72 -3.10 -12.36
CA LEU A 203 20.47 -3.20 -13.61
C LEU A 203 19.50 -3.11 -14.79
N VAL A 204 19.78 -2.22 -15.71
CA VAL A 204 19.16 -2.13 -17.05
C VAL A 204 20.17 -2.64 -18.07
N GLN A 205 19.73 -3.53 -18.94
CA GLN A 205 20.54 -4.05 -20.03
C GLN A 205 19.77 -3.95 -21.34
N THR A 206 20.33 -3.22 -22.31
CA THR A 206 19.84 -3.13 -23.68
C THR A 206 20.82 -3.80 -24.64
N SER A 207 20.53 -3.79 -25.94
CA SER A 207 21.46 -4.29 -26.97
C SER A 207 22.80 -3.52 -27.02
N SER A 208 22.81 -2.27 -26.53
CA SER A 208 23.93 -1.34 -26.74
C SER A 208 24.62 -0.91 -25.45
N VAL A 209 23.94 -1.01 -24.30
CA VAL A 209 24.49 -0.56 -23.01
C VAL A 209 23.94 -1.39 -21.85
N ALA A 210 24.80 -1.65 -20.87
CA ALA A 210 24.43 -2.14 -19.55
C ALA A 210 24.73 -1.05 -18.51
N LEU A 211 23.71 -0.61 -17.78
CA LEU A 211 23.80 0.42 -16.74
C LEU A 211 23.16 -0.11 -15.47
N GLY A 212 23.88 -0.04 -14.37
CA GLY A 212 23.36 -0.47 -13.08
C GLY A 212 23.87 0.38 -11.94
N ALA A 213 23.18 0.26 -10.81
CA ALA A 213 23.57 0.89 -9.57
C ALA A 213 23.44 -0.12 -8.42
N GLN A 214 24.25 0.11 -7.39
CA GLN A 214 24.25 -0.67 -6.16
C GLN A 214 23.97 0.27 -4.99
N LEU A 215 22.97 -0.09 -4.19
CA LEU A 215 22.74 0.43 -2.86
C LEU A 215 23.42 -0.53 -1.88
N ARG A 216 24.19 0.00 -0.94
CA ARG A 216 25.03 -0.79 -0.02
C ARG A 216 24.62 -0.56 1.42
N ASP A 217 25.03 -1.50 2.26
CA ASP A 217 24.98 -1.43 3.72
C ASP A 217 23.55 -1.16 4.23
N LEU A 218 22.57 -1.72 3.51
CA LEU A 218 21.16 -1.70 3.89
C LEU A 218 20.92 -2.73 5.00
N PRO A 219 20.17 -2.38 6.07
CA PRO A 219 19.78 -3.34 7.10
C PRO A 219 18.99 -4.50 6.50
N VAL A 220 19.29 -5.74 6.91
CA VAL A 220 18.62 -6.95 6.43
C VAL A 220 17.67 -7.51 7.49
N TYR A 221 16.47 -7.89 7.05
CA TYR A 221 15.40 -8.47 7.87
C TYR A 221 14.86 -9.80 7.30
N PRO A 222 14.49 -10.77 8.14
CA PRO A 222 14.83 -10.82 9.57
C PRO A 222 16.34 -10.83 9.76
N HIS A 223 16.85 -10.41 10.93
CA HIS A 223 18.29 -10.34 11.16
C HIS A 223 19.01 -11.69 10.99
N THR A 224 18.28 -12.80 11.15
CA THR A 224 18.77 -14.15 10.87
C THR A 224 19.09 -14.42 9.39
N ALA A 225 18.58 -13.59 8.48
CA ALA A 225 18.88 -13.68 7.05
C ALA A 225 20.13 -12.89 6.64
N TYR A 226 20.68 -12.05 7.52
CA TYR A 226 21.88 -11.28 7.25
C TYR A 226 23.12 -12.19 7.19
N ASP A 227 23.89 -12.04 6.11
CA ASP A 227 25.16 -12.73 5.89
C ASP A 227 26.26 -11.69 5.59
N PRO A 228 27.10 -11.33 6.57
CA PRO A 228 28.15 -10.34 6.39
C PRO A 228 29.23 -10.80 5.40
N GLU A 229 29.40 -12.11 5.18
CA GLU A 229 30.37 -12.67 4.24
C GLU A 229 29.80 -12.78 2.82
N ALA A 230 28.56 -12.38 2.60
CA ALA A 230 27.96 -12.39 1.26
C ALA A 230 28.63 -11.34 0.34
N ALA A 231 29.04 -10.19 0.88
CA ALA A 231 29.53 -9.07 0.10
C ALA A 231 31.07 -9.00 0.07
N ASP A 232 31.70 -9.63 -0.93
CA ASP A 232 33.13 -9.45 -1.20
C ASP A 232 33.39 -8.08 -1.85
N ARG A 233 33.71 -7.09 -1.01
CA ARG A 233 33.96 -5.70 -1.43
C ARG A 233 35.25 -5.49 -2.23
N SER A 234 36.09 -6.53 -2.37
CA SER A 234 37.33 -6.44 -3.15
C SER A 234 37.10 -6.58 -4.66
N LYS A 235 35.94 -7.12 -5.07
CA LYS A 235 35.58 -7.38 -6.47
C LYS A 235 34.85 -6.21 -7.11
N SER A 236 34.76 -6.23 -8.45
CA SER A 236 33.88 -5.32 -9.18
C SER A 236 32.42 -5.56 -8.80
N VAL A 237 31.56 -4.54 -8.92
CA VAL A 237 30.13 -4.65 -8.59
C VAL A 237 29.44 -5.75 -9.40
N SER A 238 29.84 -5.92 -10.66
CA SER A 238 29.29 -6.96 -11.54
C SER A 238 29.72 -8.36 -11.10
N ASP A 239 31.00 -8.55 -10.79
CA ASP A 239 31.52 -9.84 -10.33
C ASP A 239 30.97 -10.21 -8.95
N GLN A 240 30.80 -9.22 -8.07
CA GLN A 240 30.16 -9.39 -6.77
C GLN A 240 28.72 -9.87 -6.94
N LEU A 241 27.94 -9.21 -7.80
CA LEU A 241 26.55 -9.59 -8.05
C LEU A 241 26.45 -10.99 -8.66
N GLN A 242 27.28 -11.31 -9.66
CA GLN A 242 27.28 -12.64 -10.27
C GLN A 242 27.61 -13.71 -9.23
N GLY A 243 28.66 -13.52 -8.42
CA GLY A 243 29.02 -14.47 -7.37
C GLY A 243 27.94 -14.63 -6.28
N LEU A 244 27.21 -13.56 -5.96
CA LEU A 244 26.08 -13.59 -5.03
C LEU A 244 24.91 -14.42 -5.58
N LEU A 245 24.62 -14.29 -6.87
CA LEU A 245 23.58 -15.06 -7.56
C LEU A 245 23.97 -16.54 -7.67
N ASP A 246 25.21 -16.82 -8.10
CA ASP A 246 25.71 -18.19 -8.26
C ASP A 246 25.76 -18.97 -6.93
N SER A 247 26.02 -18.27 -5.82
CA SER A 247 26.03 -18.85 -4.47
C SER A 247 24.66 -18.89 -3.78
N GLY A 248 23.60 -18.38 -4.42
CA GLY A 248 22.26 -18.29 -3.84
C GLY A 248 22.14 -17.30 -2.67
N LYS A 249 23.15 -16.43 -2.48
CA LYS A 249 23.17 -15.38 -1.46
C LYS A 249 22.46 -14.10 -1.90
N ALA A 250 22.08 -14.00 -3.18
CA ALA A 250 21.15 -13.02 -3.69
C ALA A 250 20.05 -13.69 -4.52
N VAL A 251 18.92 -13.00 -4.64
CA VAL A 251 17.83 -13.36 -5.54
C VAL A 251 17.63 -12.19 -6.51
N SER A 252 17.33 -12.48 -7.77
CA SER A 252 17.02 -11.46 -8.77
C SER A 252 15.74 -11.74 -9.53
N VAL A 253 15.07 -10.68 -9.97
CA VAL A 253 13.85 -10.71 -10.79
C VAL A 253 13.83 -9.51 -11.73
N HIS A 254 13.11 -9.62 -12.85
CA HIS A 254 12.87 -8.48 -13.73
C HIS A 254 11.57 -7.77 -13.37
N ILE A 255 11.61 -6.44 -13.28
CA ILE A 255 10.46 -5.61 -12.91
C ILE A 255 10.34 -4.39 -13.81
N GLN A 256 9.17 -3.74 -13.79
CA GLN A 256 8.99 -2.45 -14.45
C GLN A 256 9.45 -1.29 -13.56
N LEU A 257 10.38 -0.49 -14.07
CA LEU A 257 10.93 0.66 -13.36
C LEU A 257 9.88 1.75 -13.10
N LYS A 258 8.88 1.89 -13.98
CA LYS A 258 7.74 2.80 -13.76
C LYS A 258 6.92 2.42 -12.52
N GLN A 259 6.74 1.12 -12.26
CA GLN A 259 6.03 0.66 -11.07
C GLN A 259 6.87 0.88 -9.81
N LEU A 260 8.15 0.51 -9.86
CA LEU A 260 9.07 0.72 -8.73
C LEU A 260 9.22 2.21 -8.37
N SER A 261 9.40 3.08 -9.37
CA SER A 261 9.46 4.54 -9.20
C SER A 261 8.21 5.08 -8.48
N ARG A 262 7.02 4.56 -8.82
CA ARG A 262 5.76 4.98 -8.19
C ARG A 262 5.67 4.54 -6.74
N VAL A 263 6.14 3.33 -6.42
CA VAL A 263 6.16 2.81 -5.04
C VAL A 263 7.17 3.56 -4.20
N LEU A 264 8.39 3.79 -4.68
CA LEU A 264 9.41 4.57 -3.97
C LEU A 264 8.94 6.02 -3.70
N HIS A 265 8.23 6.63 -4.65
CA HIS A 265 7.64 7.95 -4.46
C HIS A 265 6.49 7.93 -3.44
N ALA A 266 5.74 6.83 -3.34
CA ALA A 266 4.78 6.61 -2.27
C ALA A 266 5.48 6.48 -0.92
N SER A 267 6.59 5.72 -0.84
CA SER A 267 7.40 5.59 0.37
C SER A 267 7.92 6.94 0.87
N LEU A 268 8.46 7.78 -0.02
CA LEU A 268 8.89 9.14 0.33
C LEU A 268 7.75 10.02 0.84
N PHE A 269 6.53 9.81 0.35
CA PHE A 269 5.37 10.61 0.73
C PHE A 269 4.73 10.15 2.05
N THR A 270 4.69 8.84 2.29
CA THR A 270 4.09 8.27 3.50
C THR A 270 5.04 8.28 4.69
N GLU A 271 6.33 8.50 4.47
CA GLU A 271 7.38 8.59 5.50
C GLU A 271 7.33 7.44 6.52
N PRO A 272 7.33 6.17 6.09
CA PRO A 272 7.35 5.06 7.02
C PRO A 272 8.71 4.98 7.74
N ALA A 273 8.72 4.35 8.91
CA ALA A 273 9.93 4.12 9.69
C ALA A 273 10.85 3.09 9.02
N GLN A 274 10.27 2.12 8.30
CA GLN A 274 11.00 1.15 7.48
C GLN A 274 10.29 0.95 6.15
N VAL A 275 11.08 0.65 5.11
CA VAL A 275 10.61 0.24 3.79
C VAL A 275 11.32 -1.06 3.46
N LEU A 276 10.68 -2.16 3.80
CA LEU A 276 11.24 -3.49 3.61
C LEU A 276 10.98 -3.94 2.17
N CYS A 277 12.03 -4.02 1.37
CA CYS A 277 11.99 -4.52 -0.01
C CYS A 277 12.54 -5.94 -0.06
N GLY A 278 11.76 -6.89 -0.57
CA GLY A 278 12.14 -8.30 -0.66
C GLY A 278 11.59 -8.95 -1.92
N ILE A 279 12.18 -10.07 -2.31
CA ILE A 279 11.69 -10.90 -3.42
C ILE A 279 11.05 -12.15 -2.81
N SER A 280 9.81 -12.43 -3.21
CA SER A 280 9.07 -13.60 -2.73
C SER A 280 9.75 -14.90 -3.10
N GLU A 281 9.48 -15.96 -2.33
CA GLU A 281 9.99 -17.29 -2.63
C GLU A 281 9.56 -17.73 -4.05
N GLY A 282 10.50 -18.28 -4.81
CA GLY A 282 10.29 -18.64 -6.22
C GLY A 282 10.20 -17.45 -7.19
N GLY A 283 10.38 -16.20 -6.72
CA GLY A 283 10.44 -15.03 -7.59
C GLY A 283 9.11 -14.60 -8.21
N GLY A 284 7.97 -14.91 -7.57
CA GLY A 284 6.65 -14.58 -8.13
C GLY A 284 6.28 -13.08 -8.13
N HIS A 285 6.84 -12.32 -7.19
CA HIS A 285 6.65 -10.88 -7.04
C HIS A 285 7.77 -10.24 -6.19
N VAL A 286 7.95 -8.93 -6.34
CA VAL A 286 8.67 -8.09 -5.36
C VAL A 286 7.67 -7.57 -4.34
N HIS A 287 7.97 -7.72 -3.06
CA HIS A 287 7.16 -7.21 -1.96
C HIS A 287 7.85 -6.01 -1.31
N ILE A 288 7.12 -4.90 -1.21
CA ILE A 288 7.56 -3.69 -0.51
C ILE A 288 6.57 -3.42 0.62
N MET A 289 7.04 -3.51 1.86
CA MET A 289 6.24 -3.31 3.06
C MET A 289 6.68 -2.05 3.80
N HIS A 290 5.73 -1.17 4.07
CA HIS A 290 5.94 0.01 4.90
C HIS A 290 5.55 -0.32 6.34
N VAL A 291 6.49 -0.08 7.25
CA VAL A 291 6.29 -0.18 8.69
C VAL A 291 6.33 1.21 9.27
N PHE A 292 5.31 1.59 10.04
CA PHE A 292 5.20 2.94 10.62
C PHE A 292 5.66 2.93 12.09
N ARG A 293 6.06 4.09 12.61
CA ARG A 293 6.33 4.26 14.05
C ARG A 293 5.02 4.39 14.81
N ASP A 294 5.00 3.84 16.01
CA ASP A 294 3.92 4.06 16.96
C ASP A 294 3.86 5.57 17.31
N PRO A 295 2.71 6.25 17.13
CA PRO A 295 2.59 7.68 17.41
C PRO A 295 2.71 8.03 18.90
N HIS A 296 2.62 7.04 19.79
CA HIS A 296 2.70 7.18 21.24
C HIS A 296 4.03 6.67 21.82
N ARG A 297 4.82 5.92 21.04
CA ARG A 297 6.08 5.30 21.49
C ARG A 297 7.17 5.44 20.43
N GLU A 298 8.19 6.26 20.70
CA GLU A 298 9.23 6.58 19.73
C GLU A 298 10.07 5.36 19.26
N ASP A 299 10.22 4.35 20.12
CA ASP A 299 11.03 3.14 19.88
C ASP A 299 10.20 1.91 19.43
N ALA A 300 8.90 2.07 19.18
CA ALA A 300 8.03 0.98 18.78
C ALA A 300 7.50 1.16 17.35
N TYR A 301 7.24 0.04 16.69
CA TYR A 301 6.52 0.00 15.43
C TYR A 301 5.01 -0.08 15.67
N ASP A 302 4.25 0.54 14.78
CA ASP A 302 2.80 0.53 14.81
C ASP A 302 2.26 -0.74 14.11
N ASP A 303 1.89 -1.73 14.92
CA ASP A 303 1.25 -2.96 14.44
C ASP A 303 -0.21 -2.74 14.01
N ASN A 304 -0.75 -1.52 14.12
CA ASN A 304 -2.12 -1.23 13.71
C ASN A 304 -2.22 -0.66 12.30
N VAL A 305 -1.10 -0.27 11.68
CA VAL A 305 -1.11 0.38 10.36
C VAL A 305 -0.04 -0.23 9.47
N THR A 306 -0.45 -0.72 8.30
CA THR A 306 0.50 -1.26 7.31
C THR A 306 0.11 -0.82 5.90
N LEU A 307 1.11 -0.59 5.07
CA LEU A 307 0.95 -0.34 3.63
C LEU A 307 1.89 -1.26 2.88
N THR A 308 1.35 -2.06 1.97
CA THR A 308 2.10 -3.06 1.23
C THR A 308 1.89 -2.90 -0.28
N PHE A 309 2.95 -3.17 -1.03
CA PHE A 309 2.95 -3.18 -2.48
C PHE A 309 3.52 -4.51 -2.96
N LYS A 310 2.82 -5.18 -3.89
CA LYS A 310 3.38 -6.32 -4.62
C LYS A 310 3.54 -5.94 -6.08
N LEU A 311 4.78 -5.93 -6.58
CA LEU A 311 5.09 -5.65 -7.97
C LEU A 311 5.22 -6.97 -8.73
N PRO A 312 4.56 -7.10 -9.89
CA PRO A 312 4.67 -8.30 -10.71
C PRO A 312 6.08 -8.43 -11.29
N VAL A 313 6.57 -9.66 -11.35
CA VAL A 313 7.79 -9.99 -12.08
C VAL A 313 7.48 -10.17 -13.56
N ARG A 314 8.41 -9.76 -14.42
CA ARG A 314 8.37 -9.95 -15.87
C ARG A 314 9.25 -11.12 -16.25
N ASP A 315 8.86 -11.80 -17.32
CA ASP A 315 9.77 -12.73 -17.99
C ASP A 315 10.93 -11.90 -18.56
N GLY A 316 12.16 -12.32 -18.26
CA GLY A 316 13.40 -11.67 -18.70
C GLY A 316 13.76 -11.96 -20.14
#